data_AF-A0A2W0BER6-F1
#
_entry.id   AF-A0A2W0BER6-F1
#
_cell.length_a   1.000
_cell.length_b   1.000
_cell.length_c   1.000
_cell.angle_alpha   90.00
_cell.angle_beta   90.00
_cell.angle_gamma   90.00
#
_symmetry.space_group_name_H-M   'P 1'
#
loop_
_entity.id
_entity.type
_entity.pdbx_description
1 polymer ?
#
loop_
_entity_poly.entity_id
_entity_poly.type
_entity_poly.pdbx_seq_one_letter_code
_entity_poly.pdbx_strand_id
1 'polypeptide(L)'
;MATAPAPKSVLRFGVFELDSATGEVRKNGIFLKLHPQPAKVLLLLASRANQLVTREEIKEALWGQDTFVDFEQGLNSCIRQIRGVLADDPDNPRFVQTVPRKGYRFIAPVASGNGIAGAASTVTVPQAALRSTLLSRRLLLFASVMAVVLAALAAIYFVQRRASETRSTVKIMLAVLPFQNYSPDAERDYLADGLTEEMITQLGSLQPERLGVIARTSAMKYKDTRVAVDQIGKELGVDYVLEGTSERANPSVGSQL
;
A
#
# COMPACT_ATOMS: atom_id res chain seq x y z
N MET A 1 -30.78 -6.92 35.66
CA MET A 1 -31.33 -5.87 34.79
C MET A 1 -30.92 -6.18 33.36
N ALA A 2 -31.86 -6.62 32.54
CA ALA A 2 -31.63 -7.00 31.15
C ALA A 2 -31.98 -5.82 30.24
N THR A 3 -31.01 -5.29 29.51
CA THR A 3 -31.24 -4.33 28.43
C THR A 3 -31.24 -5.09 27.12
N ALA A 4 -32.39 -5.16 26.45
CA ALA A 4 -32.51 -5.73 25.12
C ALA A 4 -31.68 -4.91 24.11
N PRO A 5 -30.85 -5.54 23.24
CA PRO A 5 -30.11 -4.80 22.23
C PRO A 5 -31.07 -4.32 21.13
N ALA A 6 -31.04 -3.02 20.84
CA ALA A 6 -31.76 -2.36 19.75
C ALA A 6 -31.50 -3.06 18.39
N PRO A 7 -32.43 -2.95 17.41
CA PRO A 7 -32.26 -3.58 16.09
C PRO A 7 -31.00 -3.01 15.43
N LYS A 8 -29.96 -3.84 15.32
CA LYS A 8 -28.71 -3.47 14.66
C LYS A 8 -28.96 -3.46 13.16
N SER A 9 -29.09 -2.27 12.57
CA SER A 9 -29.13 -2.07 11.13
C SER A 9 -27.74 -2.33 10.53
N VAL A 10 -27.46 -3.61 10.29
CA VAL A 10 -26.20 -4.06 9.71
C VAL A 10 -26.33 -4.07 8.19
N LEU A 11 -25.44 -3.36 7.52
CA LEU A 11 -25.24 -3.42 6.07
C LEU A 11 -24.31 -4.59 5.75
N ARG A 12 -24.74 -5.52 4.91
CA ARG A 12 -23.94 -6.68 4.50
C ARG A 12 -23.56 -6.60 3.04
N PHE A 13 -22.28 -6.79 2.74
CA PHE A 13 -21.76 -6.84 1.37
C PHE A 13 -20.64 -7.86 1.25
N GLY A 14 -20.86 -8.89 0.43
CA GLY A 14 -19.93 -10.02 0.34
C GLY A 14 -19.72 -10.71 1.68
N VAL A 15 -18.46 -10.73 2.16
CA VAL A 15 -18.05 -11.31 3.45
C VAL A 15 -17.99 -10.29 4.59
N PHE A 16 -18.39 -9.05 4.31
CA PHE A 16 -18.28 -7.93 5.22
C PHE A 16 -19.63 -7.56 5.83
N GLU A 17 -19.58 -7.19 7.10
CA GLU A 17 -20.69 -6.64 7.86
C GLU A 17 -20.27 -5.25 8.36
N LEU A 18 -21.08 -4.24 8.09
CA LEU A 18 -20.89 -2.88 8.56
C LEU A 18 -22.07 -2.50 9.46
N ASP A 19 -21.79 -2.22 10.73
CA ASP A 19 -22.79 -1.72 11.66
C ASP A 19 -23.05 -0.24 11.39
N SER A 20 -24.29 0.11 11.02
CA SER A 20 -24.61 1.50 10.66
C SER A 20 -24.67 2.44 11.85
N ALA A 21 -24.77 1.94 13.08
CA ALA A 21 -24.83 2.76 14.29
C ALA A 21 -23.43 3.07 14.82
N THR A 22 -22.53 2.10 14.78
CA THR A 22 -21.17 2.22 15.35
C THR A 22 -20.09 2.49 14.31
N GLY A 23 -20.35 2.20 13.02
CA GLY A 23 -19.35 2.26 11.95
C GLY A 23 -18.33 1.12 11.99
N GLU A 24 -18.55 0.10 12.82
CA GLU A 24 -17.66 -1.06 12.93
C GLU A 24 -17.76 -1.95 11.68
N VAL A 25 -16.60 -2.30 11.12
CA VAL A 25 -16.50 -3.24 10.00
C VAL A 25 -16.05 -4.60 10.52
N ARG A 26 -16.73 -5.67 10.10
CA ARG A 26 -16.34 -7.05 10.37
C ARG A 26 -16.20 -7.82 9.08
N LYS A 27 -15.28 -8.79 9.05
CA LYS A 27 -15.13 -9.76 7.96
C LYS A 27 -15.24 -11.15 8.55
N ASN A 28 -16.23 -11.92 8.12
CA ASN A 28 -16.54 -13.23 8.70
C ASN A 28 -16.65 -13.19 10.25
N GLY A 29 -17.23 -12.12 10.80
CA GLY A 29 -17.36 -11.90 12.24
C GLY A 29 -16.11 -11.34 12.96
N ILE A 30 -14.94 -11.27 12.31
CA ILE A 30 -13.71 -10.69 12.88
C ILE A 30 -13.73 -9.18 12.70
N PHE A 31 -13.45 -8.43 13.77
CA PHE A 31 -13.36 -6.97 13.74
C PHE A 31 -12.18 -6.48 12.89
N LEU A 32 -12.45 -5.55 11.98
CA LEU A 32 -11.43 -4.87 11.19
C LEU A 32 -11.25 -3.44 11.69
N LYS A 33 -10.01 -3.12 12.09
CA LYS A 33 -9.65 -1.78 12.57
C LYS A 33 -9.71 -0.79 11.40
N LEU A 34 -10.76 0.03 11.39
CA LEU A 34 -10.92 1.16 10.49
C LEU A 34 -11.06 2.43 11.32
N HIS A 35 -10.35 3.50 10.94
CA HIS A 35 -10.44 4.76 11.65
C HIS A 35 -11.85 5.36 11.53
N PRO A 36 -12.36 6.14 12.52
CA PRO A 36 -13.75 6.62 12.51
C PRO A 36 -14.17 7.38 11.25
N GLN A 37 -13.27 8.19 10.68
CA GLN A 37 -13.58 9.00 9.51
C GLN A 37 -13.70 8.18 8.20
N PRO A 38 -12.75 7.28 7.87
CA PRO A 38 -12.94 6.30 6.80
C PRO A 38 -14.18 5.40 6.99
N ALA A 39 -14.50 5.02 8.23
CA ALA A 39 -15.72 4.25 8.51
C ALA A 39 -17.00 5.01 8.13
N LYS A 40 -17.07 6.31 8.45
CA LYS A 40 -18.18 7.17 8.02
C LYS A 40 -18.26 7.31 6.49
N VAL A 41 -17.12 7.45 5.80
CA VAL A 41 -17.08 7.47 4.32
C VAL A 41 -17.63 6.16 3.76
N LEU A 42 -17.16 5.01 4.29
CA LEU A 42 -17.64 3.70 3.86
C LEU A 42 -19.14 3.53 4.09
N LEU A 43 -19.65 3.98 5.23
CA LEU A 43 -21.07 3.94 5.55
C LEU A 43 -21.91 4.78 4.57
N LEU A 44 -21.45 5.99 4.25
CA LEU A 44 -22.12 6.85 3.26
C LEU A 44 -22.14 6.20 1.87
N LEU A 45 -21.03 5.62 1.44
CA LEU A 45 -20.93 4.95 0.14
C LEU A 45 -21.79 3.66 0.09
N ALA A 46 -21.74 2.84 1.14
CA ALA A 46 -22.47 1.58 1.21
C ALA A 46 -23.99 1.78 1.38
N SER A 47 -24.42 2.81 2.10
CA SER A 47 -25.85 3.16 2.23
C SER A 47 -26.45 3.65 0.90
N ARG A 48 -25.62 4.21 0.01
CA ARG A 48 -25.98 4.61 -1.36
C ARG A 48 -25.37 3.66 -2.41
N ALA A 49 -25.41 2.36 -2.14
CA ALA A 49 -24.85 1.36 -3.05
C ALA A 49 -25.40 1.53 -4.49
N ASN A 50 -24.51 1.35 -5.46
CA ASN A 50 -24.68 1.57 -6.89
C ASN A 50 -24.94 3.03 -7.34
N GLN A 51 -24.96 3.98 -6.42
CA GLN A 51 -25.09 5.40 -6.75
C GLN A 51 -23.72 6.09 -6.76
N LEU A 52 -23.56 7.05 -7.67
CA LEU A 52 -22.39 7.94 -7.64
C LEU A 52 -22.57 8.93 -6.50
N VAL A 53 -21.64 8.93 -5.55
CA VAL A 53 -21.54 9.96 -4.51
C VAL A 53 -20.41 10.91 -4.93
N THR A 54 -20.78 12.17 -5.13
CA THR A 54 -19.86 13.22 -5.56
C THR A 54 -18.93 13.65 -4.44
N ARG A 55 -17.79 14.26 -4.79
CA ARG A 55 -16.85 14.78 -3.78
C ARG A 55 -17.50 15.85 -2.92
N GLU A 56 -18.34 16.68 -3.50
CA GLU A 56 -19.09 17.74 -2.84
C GLU A 56 -20.07 17.17 -1.80
N GLU A 57 -20.83 16.13 -2.16
CA GLU A 57 -21.71 15.43 -1.21
C GLU A 57 -20.93 14.78 -0.07
N ILE A 58 -19.76 14.18 -0.35
CA ILE A 58 -18.91 13.59 0.69
C ILE A 58 -18.35 14.67 1.62
N LYS A 59 -17.96 15.83 1.07
CA LYS A 59 -17.49 16.99 1.84
C LYS A 59 -18.59 17.50 2.76
N GLU A 60 -19.77 17.76 2.22
CA GLU A 60 -20.90 18.30 2.96
C GLU A 60 -21.35 17.35 4.09
N ALA A 61 -21.44 16.04 3.80
CA ALA A 61 -21.91 15.05 4.76
C ALA A 61 -20.95 14.82 5.94
N LEU A 62 -19.63 15.02 5.75
CA LEU A 62 -18.62 14.57 6.71
C LEU A 62 -17.71 15.66 7.28
N TRP A 63 -17.48 16.76 6.56
CA TRP A 63 -16.56 17.83 6.95
C TRP A 63 -17.23 19.18 7.20
N GLY A 64 -18.52 19.35 6.87
CA GLY A 64 -19.21 20.62 6.97
C GLY A 64 -18.61 21.70 6.05
N GLN A 65 -19.12 22.94 6.15
CA GLN A 65 -18.72 24.01 5.23
C GLN A 65 -17.33 24.64 5.54
N ASP A 66 -16.74 24.34 6.70
CA ASP A 66 -15.59 25.10 7.24
C ASP A 66 -14.21 24.40 7.19
N THR A 67 -14.07 23.23 6.57
CA THR A 67 -12.75 22.58 6.43
C THR A 67 -12.14 22.87 5.06
N PHE A 68 -11.32 23.91 4.96
CA PHE A 68 -10.86 24.43 3.66
C PHE A 68 -9.47 23.97 3.18
N VAL A 69 -8.65 23.32 4.01
CA VAL A 69 -7.22 23.14 3.63
C VAL A 69 -6.85 21.72 3.17
N ASP A 70 -7.49 20.64 3.62
CA ASP A 70 -7.01 19.27 3.31
C ASP A 70 -8.09 18.24 2.93
N PHE A 71 -9.27 18.67 2.45
CA PHE A 71 -10.36 17.73 2.12
C PHE A 71 -9.95 16.64 1.12
N GLU A 72 -9.31 17.01 0.01
CA GLU A 72 -8.92 16.04 -1.03
C GLU A 72 -7.91 15.01 -0.50
N GLN A 73 -6.91 15.45 0.27
CA GLN A 73 -5.94 14.55 0.89
C GLN A 73 -6.60 13.64 1.93
N GLY A 74 -7.49 14.19 2.75
CA GLY A 74 -8.28 13.44 3.73
C GLY A 74 -9.17 12.38 3.09
N LEU A 75 -9.89 12.74 2.02
CA LEU A 75 -10.74 11.80 1.28
C LEU A 75 -9.92 10.70 0.62
N ASN A 76 -8.80 11.04 -0.04
CA ASN A 76 -7.92 10.06 -0.67
C ASN A 76 -7.32 9.09 0.37
N SER A 77 -6.94 9.59 1.55
CA SER A 77 -6.48 8.77 2.67
C SER A 77 -7.59 7.84 3.18
N CYS A 78 -8.83 8.33 3.30
CA CYS A 78 -9.98 7.51 3.70
C CYS A 78 -10.24 6.38 2.72
N ILE A 79 -10.27 6.67 1.42
CA ILE A 79 -10.48 5.66 0.37
C ILE A 79 -9.36 4.62 0.38
N ARG A 80 -8.10 5.04 0.59
CA ARG A 80 -6.96 4.11 0.70
C ARG A 80 -7.13 3.16 1.88
N GLN A 81 -7.54 3.65 3.05
CA GLN A 81 -7.77 2.81 4.22
C GLN A 81 -8.94 1.85 4.03
N ILE A 82 -10.05 2.32 3.43
CA ILE A 82 -11.19 1.47 3.08
C ILE A 82 -10.75 0.35 2.15
N ARG A 83 -10.02 0.68 1.08
CA ARG A 83 -9.50 -0.32 0.13
C ARG A 83 -8.56 -1.31 0.79
N GLY A 84 -7.70 -0.86 1.71
CA GLY A 84 -6.83 -1.75 2.49
C GLY A 84 -7.60 -2.74 3.36
N VAL A 85 -8.65 -2.28 4.04
CA VAL A 85 -9.51 -3.12 4.89
C VAL A 85 -10.36 -4.10 4.08
N LEU A 86 -10.90 -3.65 2.95
CA LEU A 86 -11.72 -4.47 2.06
C LEU A 86 -10.89 -5.36 1.11
N ALA A 87 -9.57 -5.19 1.08
CA ALA A 87 -8.67 -5.77 0.07
C ALA A 87 -9.16 -5.49 -1.37
N ASP A 88 -9.57 -4.25 -1.61
CA ASP A 88 -10.14 -3.77 -2.87
C ASP A 88 -9.04 -3.13 -3.74
N ASP A 89 -8.99 -3.53 -5.01
CA ASP A 89 -7.98 -3.07 -5.97
C ASP A 89 -8.50 -1.83 -6.72
N PRO A 90 -7.76 -0.70 -6.76
CA PRO A 90 -8.21 0.50 -7.49
C PRO A 90 -8.37 0.28 -9.00
N ASP A 91 -7.56 -0.60 -9.61
CA ASP A 91 -7.57 -0.85 -11.06
C ASP A 91 -8.64 -1.88 -11.46
N ASN A 92 -9.02 -2.75 -10.52
CA ASN A 92 -10.12 -3.71 -10.67
C ASN A 92 -11.07 -3.65 -9.45
N PRO A 93 -11.85 -2.56 -9.32
CA PRO A 93 -12.66 -2.33 -8.13
C PRO A 93 -13.77 -3.38 -8.01
N ARG A 94 -13.92 -3.94 -6.82
CA ARG A 94 -15.01 -4.86 -6.45
C ARG A 94 -15.97 -4.20 -5.46
N PHE A 95 -15.49 -3.24 -4.68
CA PHE A 95 -16.28 -2.53 -3.68
C PHE A 95 -16.37 -1.05 -4.00
N VAL A 96 -15.25 -0.35 -4.14
CA VAL A 96 -15.22 1.11 -4.31
C VAL A 96 -14.63 1.48 -5.67
N GLN A 97 -15.51 1.85 -6.60
CA GLN A 97 -15.13 2.35 -7.92
C GLN A 97 -14.83 3.85 -7.85
N THR A 98 -13.65 4.26 -8.36
CA THR A 98 -13.35 5.67 -8.59
C THR A 98 -14.00 6.12 -9.90
N VAL A 99 -14.78 7.20 -9.87
CA VAL A 99 -15.32 7.85 -11.07
C VAL A 99 -14.51 9.12 -11.32
N PRO A 100 -13.63 9.15 -12.34
CA PRO A 100 -12.72 10.26 -12.58
C PRO A 100 -13.44 11.60 -12.61
N ARG A 101 -12.87 12.59 -11.92
CA ARG A 101 -13.37 13.98 -11.83
C ARG A 101 -14.75 14.15 -11.18
N LYS A 102 -15.38 13.09 -10.67
CA LYS A 102 -16.72 13.17 -10.06
C LYS A 102 -16.74 12.72 -8.60
N GLY A 103 -16.20 11.55 -8.28
CA GLY A 103 -16.28 11.00 -6.94
C GLY A 103 -16.16 9.49 -6.91
N TYR A 104 -16.97 8.85 -6.08
CA TYR A 104 -16.86 7.42 -5.77
C TYR A 104 -18.21 6.73 -5.87
N ARG A 105 -18.20 5.45 -6.25
CA ARG A 105 -19.39 4.60 -6.29
C ARG A 105 -19.10 3.30 -5.55
N PHE A 106 -19.99 2.91 -4.66
CA PHE A 106 -19.96 1.58 -4.07
C PHE A 106 -20.66 0.60 -5.00
N ILE A 107 -19.96 -0.40 -5.53
CA ILE A 107 -20.48 -1.29 -6.59
C ILE A 107 -20.81 -2.70 -6.08
N ALA A 108 -20.45 -3.02 -4.83
CA ALA A 108 -20.82 -4.31 -4.25
C ALA A 108 -22.31 -4.32 -3.85
N PRO A 109 -23.03 -5.44 -4.06
CA PRO A 109 -24.40 -5.59 -3.58
C PRO A 109 -24.47 -5.45 -2.05
N VAL A 110 -25.35 -4.55 -1.57
CA VAL A 110 -25.57 -4.32 -0.13
C VAL A 110 -26.96 -4.81 0.25
N ALA A 111 -27.04 -5.66 1.27
CA ALA A 111 -28.29 -6.06 1.91
C ALA A 111 -28.43 -5.37 3.27
N SER A 112 -29.53 -4.65 3.47
CA SER A 112 -29.85 -4.03 4.76
C SER A 112 -30.61 -5.03 5.63
N GLY A 113 -30.00 -5.46 6.74
CA GLY A 113 -30.67 -6.31 7.72
C GLY A 113 -31.56 -5.49 8.64
N ASN A 114 -32.76 -5.12 8.19
CA ASN A 114 -33.77 -4.47 9.04
C ASN A 114 -34.93 -5.44 9.30
N GLY A 115 -34.96 -6.08 10.47
CA GLY A 115 -36.22 -6.55 11.07
C GLY A 115 -36.76 -5.41 11.96
N ILE A 116 -38.05 -5.09 12.08
CA ILE A 116 -39.28 -5.91 12.02
C ILE A 116 -40.49 -4.96 11.80
N ALA A 117 -41.54 -5.40 11.06
CA ALA A 117 -43.00 -5.18 11.26
C ALA A 117 -43.73 -5.46 9.93
N GLY A 118 -44.74 -6.32 9.77
CA GLY A 118 -45.70 -6.90 10.69
C GLY A 118 -47.12 -6.67 10.15
N ALA A 119 -47.59 -7.50 9.21
CA ALA A 119 -49.03 -7.72 8.98
C ALA A 119 -49.23 -9.08 8.31
N ALA A 120 -50.06 -9.88 8.96
CA ALA A 120 -50.37 -11.26 8.64
C ALA A 120 -51.04 -11.43 7.28
N SER A 121 -50.67 -12.51 6.58
CA SER A 121 -51.63 -13.40 5.93
C SER A 121 -51.04 -14.80 5.89
N THR A 122 -51.44 -15.57 6.91
CA THR A 122 -51.79 -17.00 6.86
C THR A 122 -50.99 -17.95 5.97
N VAL A 123 -50.32 -18.89 6.66
CA VAL A 123 -50.22 -20.33 6.37
C VAL A 123 -49.60 -20.74 5.03
N THR A 124 -48.41 -21.34 5.10
CA THR A 124 -48.18 -22.77 4.79
C THR A 124 -46.67 -23.05 4.86
N VAL A 125 -46.26 -23.88 5.82
CA VAL A 125 -44.98 -24.58 5.76
C VAL A 125 -45.20 -25.86 4.95
N PRO A 126 -44.35 -26.14 3.96
CA PRO A 126 -43.81 -27.49 3.86
C PRO A 126 -42.29 -27.42 3.80
N GLN A 127 -41.64 -27.86 4.88
CA GLN A 127 -40.27 -28.33 4.83
C GLN A 127 -40.27 -29.74 4.23
N ALA A 128 -39.75 -29.87 3.02
CA ALA A 128 -39.09 -31.09 2.58
C ALA A 128 -37.98 -30.73 1.59
N ALA A 129 -36.80 -31.24 1.90
CA ALA A 129 -35.53 -30.89 1.33
C ALA A 129 -35.32 -31.42 -0.11
N LEU A 130 -34.51 -30.68 -0.87
CA LEU A 130 -33.46 -31.17 -1.78
C LEU A 130 -33.89 -32.13 -2.92
N ARG A 131 -33.91 -31.63 -4.18
CA ARG A 131 -32.87 -31.90 -5.21
C ARG A 131 -33.30 -31.61 -6.65
N SER A 132 -32.49 -30.74 -7.28
CA SER A 132 -31.98 -30.78 -8.66
C SER A 132 -32.80 -31.46 -9.76
N THR A 133 -33.47 -30.65 -10.58
CA THR A 133 -33.91 -30.99 -11.94
C THR A 133 -34.05 -29.66 -12.70
N LEU A 134 -33.58 -29.39 -13.92
CA LEU A 134 -32.90 -30.10 -15.00
C LEU A 134 -32.26 -28.99 -15.85
N LEU A 135 -31.00 -28.60 -15.58
CA LEU A 135 -30.32 -27.62 -16.44
C LEU A 135 -29.44 -28.36 -17.45
N SER A 136 -29.78 -28.12 -18.71
CA SER A 136 -29.31 -28.79 -19.92
C SER A 136 -27.84 -29.27 -19.92
N ARG A 137 -27.66 -30.51 -20.39
CA ARG A 137 -26.37 -31.22 -20.54
C ARG A 137 -25.35 -30.47 -21.43
N ARG A 138 -25.79 -29.48 -22.22
CA ARG A 138 -24.93 -28.58 -23.01
C ARG A 138 -24.33 -27.43 -22.17
N LEU A 139 -25.03 -26.98 -21.12
CA LEU A 139 -24.55 -25.91 -20.25
C LEU A 139 -23.39 -26.36 -19.35
N LEU A 140 -23.32 -27.66 -19.02
CA LEU A 140 -22.25 -28.24 -18.20
C LEU A 140 -20.91 -28.36 -18.95
N LEU A 141 -20.92 -28.53 -20.27
CA LEU A 141 -19.70 -28.57 -21.08
C LEU A 141 -19.09 -27.16 -21.28
N PHE A 142 -19.93 -26.13 -21.43
CA PHE A 142 -19.44 -24.75 -21.46
C PHE A 142 -18.96 -24.28 -20.08
N ALA A 143 -19.60 -24.74 -19.00
CA ALA A 143 -19.17 -24.43 -17.65
C ALA A 143 -17.80 -25.03 -17.30
N SER A 144 -17.48 -26.24 -17.78
CA SER A 144 -16.17 -26.86 -17.53
C SER A 144 -15.05 -26.20 -18.33
N VAL A 145 -15.27 -25.88 -19.60
CA VAL A 145 -14.29 -25.12 -20.41
C VAL A 145 -14.07 -23.72 -19.83
N MET A 146 -15.14 -23.05 -19.40
CA MET A 146 -15.04 -21.73 -18.77
C MET A 146 -14.34 -21.79 -17.41
N ALA A 147 -14.54 -22.85 -16.62
CA ALA A 147 -13.82 -23.06 -15.37
C ALA A 147 -12.32 -23.31 -15.59
N VAL A 148 -11.96 -24.07 -16.63
CA VAL A 148 -10.54 -24.32 -17.00
C VAL A 148 -9.89 -23.04 -17.52
N VAL A 149 -10.60 -22.25 -18.35
CA VAL A 149 -10.10 -20.95 -18.84
C VAL A 149 -9.96 -19.96 -17.69
N LEU A 150 -10.93 -19.90 -16.76
CA LEU A 150 -10.84 -19.06 -15.57
C LEU A 150 -9.70 -19.50 -14.64
N ALA A 151 -9.49 -20.81 -14.47
CA ALA A 151 -8.37 -21.34 -13.69
C ALA A 151 -7.01 -21.02 -14.35
N ALA A 152 -6.92 -21.14 -15.68
CA ALA A 152 -5.71 -20.77 -16.43
C ALA A 152 -5.44 -19.26 -16.36
N LEU A 153 -6.47 -18.43 -16.53
CA LEU A 153 -6.35 -16.97 -16.39
C LEU A 153 -6.01 -16.57 -14.95
N ALA A 154 -6.61 -17.22 -13.95
CA ALA A 154 -6.27 -17.01 -12.55
C ALA A 154 -4.83 -17.46 -12.25
N ALA A 155 -4.36 -18.57 -12.82
CA ALA A 155 -2.98 -19.02 -12.69
C ALA A 155 -2.00 -18.05 -13.35
N ILE A 156 -2.29 -17.58 -14.57
CA ILE A 156 -1.50 -16.56 -15.27
C ILE A 156 -1.48 -15.26 -14.46
N TYR A 157 -2.63 -14.82 -13.96
CA TYR A 157 -2.75 -13.65 -13.09
C TYR A 157 -1.96 -13.82 -11.81
N PHE A 158 -1.99 -15.00 -11.19
CA PHE A 158 -1.24 -15.29 -9.96
C PHE A 158 0.28 -15.30 -10.20
N VAL A 159 0.73 -15.84 -11.33
CA VAL A 159 2.14 -15.80 -11.75
C VAL A 159 2.58 -14.36 -12.05
N GLN A 160 1.74 -13.56 -12.70
CA GLN A 160 2.02 -12.13 -12.98
C GLN A 160 1.97 -11.25 -11.72
N ARG A 161 1.08 -11.55 -10.76
CA ARG A 161 1.04 -10.86 -9.45
C ARG A 161 2.26 -11.20 -8.59
N ARG A 162 2.72 -12.46 -8.59
CA ARG A 162 3.98 -12.84 -7.92
C ARG A 162 5.20 -12.12 -8.49
N ALA A 163 5.22 -11.89 -9.81
CA ALA A 163 6.27 -11.10 -10.45
C ALA A 163 6.21 -9.61 -10.05
N SER A 164 5.04 -9.10 -9.66
CA SER A 164 4.80 -7.69 -9.35
C SER A 164 5.02 -7.35 -7.86
N GLU A 165 4.77 -8.29 -6.93
CA GLU A 165 5.18 -8.17 -5.52
C GLU A 165 6.71 -8.24 -5.32
N THR A 166 7.46 -8.61 -6.37
CA THR A 166 8.93 -8.61 -6.36
C THR A 166 9.54 -7.36 -7.02
N ARG A 167 8.77 -6.29 -7.28
CA ARG A 167 9.39 -4.95 -7.37
C ARG A 167 9.76 -4.48 -5.97
N SER A 168 10.71 -5.21 -5.37
CA SER A 168 11.71 -4.64 -4.49
C SER A 168 12.11 -3.31 -5.14
N THR A 169 11.89 -2.20 -4.43
CA THR A 169 12.51 -0.93 -4.79
C THR A 169 14.00 -1.23 -4.84
N VAL A 170 14.54 -1.43 -6.05
CA VAL A 170 15.96 -1.76 -6.22
C VAL A 170 16.72 -0.62 -5.57
N LYS A 171 17.27 -0.91 -4.40
CA LYS A 171 18.02 0.04 -3.60
C LYS A 171 19.32 0.25 -4.36
N ILE A 172 19.59 1.48 -4.79
CA ILE A 172 20.84 1.81 -5.46
C ILE A 172 21.95 1.62 -4.43
N MET A 173 22.90 0.75 -4.72
CA MET A 173 24.02 0.44 -3.84
C MET A 173 25.24 1.26 -4.26
N LEU A 174 25.87 1.92 -3.29
CA LEU A 174 27.00 2.82 -3.48
C LEU A 174 28.15 2.40 -2.55
N ALA A 175 29.35 2.23 -3.10
CA ALA A 175 30.57 2.13 -2.31
C ALA A 175 31.29 3.48 -2.30
N VAL A 176 31.75 3.92 -1.13
CA VAL A 176 32.67 5.05 -1.00
C VAL A 176 34.04 4.45 -0.71
N LEU A 177 34.98 4.57 -1.66
CA LEU A 177 36.33 4.07 -1.46
C LEU A 177 37.14 5.01 -0.55
N PRO A 178 38.15 4.47 0.16
CA PRO A 178 39.07 5.29 0.94
C PRO A 178 39.67 6.38 0.05
N PHE A 179 39.55 7.63 0.48
CA PHE A 179 40.14 8.74 -0.26
C PHE A 179 41.66 8.59 -0.35
N GLN A 180 42.21 8.79 -1.54
CA GLN A 180 43.65 8.66 -1.75
C GLN A 180 44.39 9.91 -1.26
N ASN A 181 45.54 9.67 -0.64
CA ASN A 181 46.47 10.69 -0.22
C ASN A 181 47.76 10.57 -1.05
N TYR A 182 48.12 11.62 -1.78
CA TYR A 182 49.35 11.65 -2.60
C TYR A 182 50.60 12.09 -1.81
N SER A 183 50.47 12.36 -0.50
CA SER A 183 51.55 12.79 0.39
C SER A 183 51.87 11.69 1.41
N PRO A 184 53.15 11.36 1.69
CA PRO A 184 53.54 10.26 2.59
C PRO A 184 53.36 10.56 4.09
N ASP A 185 52.41 11.41 4.45
CA ASP A 185 52.18 11.92 5.81
C ASP A 185 51.06 11.13 6.50
N ALA A 186 51.39 10.43 7.59
CA ALA A 186 50.46 9.56 8.32
C ALA A 186 49.28 10.32 8.93
N GLU A 187 49.43 11.62 9.25
CA GLU A 187 48.33 12.45 9.76
C GLU A 187 47.25 12.66 8.70
N ARG A 188 47.65 12.74 7.42
CA ARG A 188 46.73 12.93 6.29
C ARG A 188 45.98 11.66 5.92
N ASP A 189 46.59 10.49 6.15
CA ASP A 189 45.91 9.21 5.95
C ASP A 189 44.76 9.02 6.94
N TYR A 190 44.95 9.43 8.20
CA TYR A 190 43.89 9.41 9.20
C TYR A 190 42.75 10.37 8.84
N LEU A 191 43.09 11.55 8.31
CA LEU A 191 42.10 12.52 7.83
C LEU A 191 41.30 11.99 6.63
N ALA A 192 41.97 11.38 5.65
CA ALA A 192 41.32 10.78 4.48
C ALA A 192 40.36 9.65 4.88
N ASP A 193 40.75 8.82 5.85
CA ASP A 193 39.91 7.78 6.42
C ASP A 193 38.68 8.37 7.14
N GLY A 194 38.87 9.45 7.90
CA GLY A 194 37.78 10.16 8.58
C GLY A 194 36.78 10.79 7.62
N LEU A 195 37.26 11.44 6.55
CA LEU A 195 36.41 11.98 5.49
C LEU A 195 35.60 10.89 4.78
N THR A 196 36.21 9.72 4.56
CA THR A 196 35.53 8.56 3.99
C THR A 196 34.39 8.09 4.91
N GLU A 197 34.64 8.02 6.22
CA GLU A 197 33.65 7.62 7.22
C GLU A 197 32.48 8.61 7.33
N GLU A 198 32.79 9.91 7.30
CA GLU A 198 31.79 10.97 7.29
C GLU A 198 30.90 10.89 6.04
N MET A 199 31.50 10.70 4.85
CA MET A 199 30.76 10.55 3.58
C MET A 199 29.85 9.32 3.59
N ILE A 200 30.33 8.19 4.10
CA ILE A 200 29.51 6.97 4.24
C ILE A 200 28.29 7.24 5.13
N THR A 201 28.49 7.95 6.24
CA THR A 201 27.42 8.27 7.19
C THR A 201 26.41 9.24 6.59
N GLN A 202 26.88 10.33 5.98
CA GLN A 202 26.02 11.33 5.35
C GLN A 202 25.19 10.70 4.23
N LEU A 203 25.82 10.01 3.27
CA LEU A 203 25.14 9.38 2.14
C LEU A 203 24.17 8.28 2.58
N GLY A 204 24.53 7.49 3.60
CA GLY A 204 23.65 6.47 4.17
C GLY A 204 22.38 7.04 4.80
N SER A 205 22.44 8.29 5.29
CA SER A 205 21.31 8.97 5.93
C SER A 205 20.37 9.72 4.98
N LEU A 206 20.81 10.05 3.75
CA LEU A 206 20.04 10.91 2.83
C LEU A 206 18.71 10.28 2.35
N GLN A 207 18.76 9.03 1.87
CA GLN A 207 17.56 8.31 1.38
C GLN A 207 17.66 6.81 1.73
N PRO A 208 17.49 6.41 3.01
CA PRO A 208 17.75 5.04 3.47
C PRO A 208 16.92 3.96 2.75
N GLU A 209 15.75 4.33 2.22
CA GLU A 209 14.85 3.44 1.49
C GLU A 209 15.28 3.22 0.02
N ARG A 210 16.10 4.11 -0.55
CA ARG A 210 16.47 4.11 -1.97
C ARG A 210 17.96 4.01 -2.24
N LEU A 211 18.80 4.37 -1.27
CA LEU A 211 20.26 4.39 -1.36
C LEU A 211 20.86 3.54 -0.24
N GLY A 212 21.67 2.56 -0.62
CA GLY A 212 22.45 1.74 0.29
C GLY A 212 23.91 2.08 0.15
N VAL A 213 24.58 2.28 1.28
CA VAL A 213 26.01 2.60 1.29
C VAL A 213 26.75 1.45 1.94
N ILE A 214 27.82 0.99 1.31
CA ILE A 214 28.68 -0.07 1.85
C ILE A 214 29.36 0.43 3.13
N ALA A 215 29.40 -0.44 4.14
CA ALA A 215 30.03 -0.14 5.41
C ALA A 215 31.54 0.09 5.26
N ARG A 216 32.08 0.96 6.13
CA ARG A 216 33.49 1.37 6.14
C ARG A 216 34.46 0.18 6.08
N THR A 217 34.30 -0.83 6.92
CA THR A 217 35.22 -1.98 7.00
C THR A 217 35.34 -2.75 5.68
N SER A 218 34.25 -2.86 4.92
CA SER A 218 34.25 -3.51 3.61
C SER A 218 34.94 -2.67 2.54
N ALA A 219 34.79 -1.34 2.59
CA ALA A 219 35.46 -0.42 1.68
C ALA A 219 36.96 -0.29 1.98
N MET A 220 37.35 -0.30 3.26
CA MET A 220 38.74 -0.17 3.71
C MET A 220 39.64 -1.32 3.24
N LYS A 221 39.08 -2.47 2.85
CA LYS A 221 39.81 -3.59 2.23
C LYS A 221 40.49 -3.18 0.91
N TYR A 222 39.97 -2.16 0.24
CA TYR A 222 40.47 -1.67 -1.04
C TYR A 222 41.38 -0.44 -0.89
N LYS A 223 41.78 -0.07 0.33
CA LYS A 223 42.78 0.97 0.54
C LYS A 223 44.12 0.54 -0.09
N ASP A 224 44.75 1.46 -0.82
CA ASP A 224 46.04 1.25 -1.51
C ASP A 224 46.10 0.03 -2.45
N THR A 225 44.94 -0.43 -2.92
CA THR A 225 44.86 -1.53 -3.86
C THR A 225 45.10 -1.07 -5.28
N ARG A 226 45.50 -2.00 -6.15
CA ARG A 226 45.60 -1.79 -7.61
C ARG A 226 44.44 -2.40 -8.39
N VAL A 227 43.43 -2.91 -7.67
CA VAL A 227 42.21 -3.46 -8.28
C VAL A 227 41.46 -2.33 -8.97
N ALA A 228 41.01 -2.56 -10.20
CA ALA A 228 40.26 -1.58 -10.96
C ALA A 228 38.86 -1.36 -10.35
N VAL A 229 38.35 -0.12 -10.40
CA VAL A 229 37.08 0.29 -9.78
C VAL A 229 35.89 -0.56 -10.24
N ASP A 230 35.89 -1.01 -11.51
CA ASP A 230 34.85 -1.88 -12.05
C ASP A 230 34.84 -3.26 -11.39
N GLN A 231 36.02 -3.80 -11.09
CA GLN A 231 36.20 -5.06 -10.39
C GLN A 231 35.80 -4.92 -8.92
N ILE A 232 36.16 -3.82 -8.26
CA ILE A 232 35.73 -3.51 -6.88
C ILE A 232 34.20 -3.40 -6.81
N GLY A 233 33.58 -2.73 -7.79
CA GLY A 233 32.13 -2.59 -7.87
C GLY A 233 31.41 -3.94 -7.97
N LYS A 234 31.94 -4.84 -8.82
CA LYS A 234 31.44 -6.22 -8.96
C LYS A 234 31.63 -7.04 -7.67
N GLU A 235 32.80 -6.95 -7.03
CA GLU A 235 33.08 -7.68 -5.79
C GLU A 235 32.22 -7.20 -4.61
N LEU A 236 31.92 -5.91 -4.55
CA LEU A 236 31.06 -5.33 -3.52
C LEU A 236 29.57 -5.41 -3.84
N GLY A 237 29.20 -5.77 -5.09
CA GLY A 237 27.80 -5.83 -5.52
C GLY A 237 27.11 -4.47 -5.51
N VAL A 238 27.83 -3.41 -5.91
CA VAL A 238 27.31 -2.04 -5.92
C VAL A 238 27.02 -1.54 -7.34
N ASP A 239 26.04 -0.64 -7.46
CA ASP A 239 25.68 0.00 -8.73
C ASP A 239 26.65 1.15 -9.07
N TYR A 240 27.19 1.81 -8.04
CA TYR A 240 28.11 2.94 -8.19
C TYR A 240 29.26 2.85 -7.19
N VAL A 241 30.39 3.42 -7.58
CA VAL A 241 31.57 3.58 -6.73
C VAL A 241 31.97 5.05 -6.74
N LEU A 242 32.16 5.64 -5.56
CA LEU A 242 32.67 6.98 -5.36
C LEU A 242 34.16 6.90 -5.01
N GLU A 243 34.99 7.60 -5.78
CA GLU A 243 36.41 7.77 -5.54
C GLU A 243 36.74 9.27 -5.46
N GLY A 244 37.75 9.61 -4.67
CA GLY A 244 38.22 10.98 -4.52
C GLY A 244 39.59 11.05 -3.87
N THR A 245 40.14 12.26 -3.84
CA THR A 245 41.46 12.55 -3.28
C THR A 245 41.32 13.65 -2.24
N SER A 246 41.97 13.52 -1.08
CA SER A 246 41.92 14.56 -0.07
C SER A 246 42.99 15.62 -0.37
N GLU A 247 42.58 16.82 -0.81
CA GLU A 247 43.45 17.98 -0.91
C GLU A 247 43.05 19.04 0.12
N ARG A 248 44.02 19.53 0.91
CA ARG A 248 43.78 20.62 1.84
C ARG A 248 43.72 21.92 1.04
N ALA A 249 42.61 22.64 1.10
CA ALA A 249 42.59 24.03 0.66
C ALA A 249 43.64 24.81 1.48
N ASN A 250 44.70 25.28 0.83
CA ASN A 250 45.67 26.15 1.45
C ASN A 250 44.99 27.50 1.74
N PRO A 251 44.88 27.97 2.99
CA PRO A 251 44.47 29.34 3.25
C PRO A 251 45.64 30.23 2.82
N SER A 252 45.66 30.61 1.55
CA SER A 252 46.60 31.59 1.02
C SER A 252 46.39 32.92 1.75
N VAL A 253 47.41 33.26 2.54
CA VAL A 253 47.77 34.56 3.10
C VAL A 253 47.18 35.74 2.32
N GLY A 254 46.30 36.48 2.99
CA GLY A 254 45.88 37.83 2.64
C GLY A 254 46.14 38.80 3.80
N SER A 255 47.35 38.75 4.37
CA SER A 255 47.91 39.86 5.14
C SER A 255 48.85 40.61 4.22
N GLN A 256 48.38 41.70 3.62
CA GLN A 256 49.14 42.93 3.47
C GLN A 256 48.16 44.11 3.59
N LEU A 257 48.50 45.01 4.51
CA LEU A 257 48.01 46.37 4.64
C LEU A 257 48.38 47.18 3.39
#